data_AF-A0A533YB85-F1
#
_entry.id   AF-A0A533YB85-F1
#
_cell.length_a   1.000
_cell.length_b   1.000
_cell.length_c   1.000
_cell.angle_alpha   90.00
_cell.angle_beta   90.00
_cell.angle_gamma   90.00
#
_symmetry.space_group_name_H-M   'P 1'
#
loop_
_entity.id
_entity.type
_entity.pdbx_description
1 polymer ?
#
loop_
_entity_poly.entity_id
_entity_poly.type
_entity_poly.pdbx_seq_one_letter_code
_entity_poly.pdbx_strand_id
1 'polypeptide(L)'
;MISRLFLLLMLFGLIATGTAFLVKADGEILAFAVVSEVPKDKARISAKVSVNDVVSDMKLLASETILNNLIWKKLEICHAMKLGGFKVAEGFQIVTVHVIDASMLPMSLQSFAGDCLIKKAIEIAPLAD
;
A
#
# COMPACT_ATOMS: atom_id res chain seq x y z
N MET A 1 1.37 -50.03 31.22
CA MET A 1 0.92 -48.64 31.44
C MET A 1 1.69 -47.58 30.63
N ILE A 2 2.83 -47.88 29.99
CA ILE A 2 3.64 -46.90 29.22
C ILE A 2 3.12 -46.58 27.80
N SER A 3 2.36 -47.50 27.18
CA SER A 3 1.90 -47.37 25.79
C SER A 3 0.82 -46.29 25.58
N ARG A 4 -0.05 -46.04 26.57
CA ARG A 4 -1.12 -45.02 26.44
C ARG A 4 -0.59 -43.59 26.58
N LEU A 5 0.47 -43.40 27.36
CA LEU A 5 1.09 -42.08 27.57
C LEU A 5 1.84 -41.61 26.31
N PHE A 6 2.51 -42.54 25.60
CA PHE A 6 3.19 -42.26 24.35
C PHE A 6 2.22 -41.92 23.20
N LEU A 7 1.05 -42.57 23.18
CA LEU A 7 0.01 -42.29 22.18
C LEU A 7 -0.61 -40.89 22.37
N LEU A 8 -0.77 -40.45 23.62
CA LEU A 8 -1.26 -39.11 23.95
C LEU A 8 -0.25 -38.01 23.60
N LEU A 9 1.06 -38.24 23.78
CA LEU A 9 2.10 -37.29 23.38
C LEU A 9 2.19 -37.12 21.86
N MET A 10 2.01 -38.19 21.08
CA MET A 10 1.98 -38.11 19.62
C MET A 10 0.73 -37.38 19.09
N LEU A 11 -0.42 -37.48 19.76
CA LEU A 11 -1.62 -36.72 19.38
C LEU A 11 -1.50 -35.21 19.65
N PHE A 12 -0.78 -34.80 20.71
CA PHE A 12 -0.59 -33.38 21.04
C PHE A 12 0.46 -32.67 20.17
N GLY A 13 1.41 -33.41 19.59
CA GLY A 13 2.43 -32.85 18.68
C GLY A 13 1.88 -32.37 17.33
N LEU A 14 0.71 -32.88 16.90
CA LEU A 14 0.13 -32.56 15.59
C LEU A 14 -0.69 -31.27 15.54
N ILE A 15 -0.92 -30.60 16.68
CA ILE A 15 -1.74 -29.37 16.73
C ILE A 15 -0.87 -28.10 16.65
N ALA A 16 0.46 -28.23 16.69
CA ALA A 16 1.39 -27.10 16.83
C ALA A 16 1.98 -26.56 15.51
N THR A 17 1.58 -27.06 14.35
CA THR A 17 2.03 -26.56 13.04
C THR A 17 0.84 -26.13 12.18
N GLY A 18 0.21 -25.03 12.58
CA GLY A 18 -1.01 -24.62 11.91
C GLY A 18 -1.58 -23.28 12.32
N THR A 19 -0.79 -22.33 12.85
CA THR A 19 -1.13 -20.92 12.68
C THR A 19 -0.75 -20.51 11.25
N ALA A 20 -1.33 -21.19 10.26
CA ALA A 20 -1.59 -20.55 8.99
C ALA A 20 -2.41 -19.31 9.37
N PHE A 21 -1.84 -18.14 9.13
CA PHE A 21 -2.54 -16.87 9.22
C PHE A 21 -3.76 -16.96 8.30
N LEU A 22 -4.88 -17.47 8.82
CA LEU A 22 -6.19 -17.31 8.25
C LEU A 22 -6.64 -15.89 8.56
N VAL A 23 -5.98 -14.93 7.93
CA VAL A 23 -6.55 -13.61 7.66
C VAL A 23 -6.70 -13.54 6.15
N LYS A 24 -7.67 -14.29 5.63
CA LYS A 24 -8.15 -14.13 4.26
C LYS A 24 -9.67 -14.06 4.30
N ALA A 25 -10.16 -12.95 4.85
CA ALA A 25 -11.59 -12.64 4.91
C ALA A 25 -11.87 -11.13 4.89
N ASP A 26 -10.97 -10.33 4.31
CA ASP A 26 -11.35 -9.03 3.78
C ASP A 26 -10.87 -8.99 2.33
N GLY A 27 -11.77 -8.60 1.42
CA GLY A 27 -11.52 -8.62 -0.02
C GLY A 27 -10.37 -7.70 -0.43
N GLU A 28 -10.06 -7.66 -1.71
CA GLU A 28 -9.23 -6.57 -2.23
C GLU A 28 -9.93 -5.23 -1.90
N ILE A 29 -9.25 -4.38 -1.15
CA ILE A 29 -9.75 -3.08 -0.71
C ILE A 29 -9.31 -2.04 -1.74
N LEU A 30 -10.24 -1.14 -2.09
CA LEU A 30 -9.92 0.02 -2.89
C LEU A 30 -9.38 1.14 -2.01
N ALA A 31 -8.28 1.75 -2.45
CA ALA A 31 -7.67 2.90 -1.81
C ALA A 31 -7.38 4.00 -2.82
N PHE A 32 -7.32 5.23 -2.35
CA PHE A 32 -6.78 6.35 -3.11
C PHE A 32 -5.47 6.79 -2.47
N ALA A 33 -4.50 7.20 -3.27
CA ALA A 33 -3.21 7.61 -2.75
C ALA A 33 -2.59 8.74 -3.55
N VAL A 34 -1.76 9.53 -2.86
CA VAL A 34 -0.90 10.54 -3.46
C VAL A 34 0.52 10.27 -3.00
N VAL A 35 1.46 10.13 -3.94
CA VAL A 35 2.88 9.94 -3.63
C VAL A 35 3.40 11.15 -2.84
N SER A 36 3.88 10.92 -1.62
CA SER A 36 4.26 12.00 -0.69
C SER A 36 5.74 12.35 -0.73
N GLU A 37 6.58 11.48 -1.27
CA GLU A 37 8.03 11.68 -1.40
C GLU A 37 8.53 11.18 -2.76
N VAL A 38 9.69 11.66 -3.21
CA VAL A 38 10.31 11.16 -4.45
C VAL A 38 10.53 9.64 -4.34
N PRO A 39 9.97 8.81 -5.24
CA PRO A 39 10.11 7.35 -5.20
C PRO A 39 11.55 6.85 -5.45
N LYS A 40 12.39 6.87 -4.42
CA LYS A 40 13.78 6.36 -4.45
C LYS A 40 13.84 4.84 -4.53
N ASP A 41 12.91 4.16 -3.87
CA ASP A 41 12.71 2.72 -3.93
C ASP A 41 11.32 2.43 -4.51
N LYS A 42 11.27 1.81 -5.69
CA LYS A 42 10.01 1.47 -6.36
C LYS A 42 9.31 0.27 -5.72
N ALA A 43 9.97 -0.51 -4.88
CA ALA A 43 9.31 -1.56 -4.12
C ALA A 43 8.50 -0.99 -2.94
N ARG A 44 8.93 0.16 -2.39
CA ARG A 44 8.34 0.78 -1.20
C ARG A 44 8.20 2.30 -1.39
N ILE A 45 7.01 2.75 -1.80
CA ILE A 45 6.73 4.17 -2.07
C ILE A 45 6.03 4.82 -0.87
N SER A 46 6.53 5.95 -0.38
CA SER A 46 5.82 6.78 0.60
C SER A 46 4.61 7.45 -0.04
N ALA A 47 3.43 7.30 0.56
CA ALA A 47 2.22 7.96 0.09
C ALA A 47 1.30 8.35 1.24
N LYS A 48 0.50 9.40 0.99
CA LYS A 48 -0.69 9.68 1.78
C LYS A 48 -1.85 8.89 1.17
N VAL A 49 -2.42 7.98 1.95
CA VAL A 49 -3.40 6.98 1.48
C VAL A 49 -4.73 7.20 2.18
N SER A 50 -5.81 7.20 1.41
CA SER A 50 -7.19 7.18 1.89
C SER A 50 -7.78 5.79 1.69
N VAL A 51 -8.26 5.20 2.78
CA VAL A 51 -9.05 3.96 2.77
C VAL A 51 -10.33 4.25 3.52
N ASN A 52 -11.48 4.06 2.88
CA ASN A 52 -12.79 4.40 3.44
C ASN A 52 -12.82 5.85 3.99
N ASP A 53 -12.30 6.80 3.20
CA ASP A 53 -12.15 8.23 3.51
C ASP A 53 -11.23 8.59 4.68
N VAL A 54 -10.65 7.60 5.36
CA VAL A 54 -9.64 7.82 6.41
C VAL A 54 -8.26 7.94 5.79
N VAL A 55 -7.64 9.10 6.01
CA VAL A 55 -6.32 9.42 5.45
C VAL A 55 -5.21 9.11 6.45
N SER A 56 -4.17 8.41 5.99
CA SER A 56 -2.98 8.10 6.78
C SER A 56 -1.73 8.07 5.91
N ASP A 57 -0.58 8.36 6.50
CA ASP A 57 0.71 8.17 5.84
C ASP A 57 1.10 6.68 5.92
N MET A 58 1.34 6.07 4.75
CA MET A 58 1.65 4.64 4.65
C MET A 58 2.69 4.38 3.56
N LYS A 59 3.36 3.22 3.66
CA LYS A 59 4.18 2.70 2.58
C LYS A 59 3.31 1.88 1.63
N LEU A 60 3.44 2.16 0.34
CA LEU A 60 2.90 1.35 -0.74
C LEU A 60 3.90 0.24 -1.06
N LEU A 61 3.47 -1.01 -0.98
CA LEU A 61 4.30 -2.19 -1.17
C LEU A 61 3.96 -2.82 -2.53
N ALA A 62 4.86 -2.70 -3.49
CA ALA A 62 4.65 -3.24 -4.83
C ALA A 62 4.82 -4.76 -4.85
N SER A 63 3.86 -5.48 -5.43
CA SER A 63 4.04 -6.88 -5.82
C SER A 63 4.97 -6.99 -7.04
N GLU A 64 5.48 -8.19 -7.32
CA GLU A 64 6.35 -8.44 -8.48
C GLU A 64 5.69 -8.03 -9.81
N THR A 65 4.37 -8.23 -9.94
CA THR A 65 3.60 -7.80 -11.10
C THR A 65 3.57 -6.27 -11.24
N ILE A 66 3.39 -5.57 -10.12
CA ILE A 66 3.36 -4.09 -10.08
C ILE A 66 4.75 -3.51 -10.38
N LEU A 67 5.82 -4.13 -9.90
CA LEU A 67 7.19 -3.68 -10.20
C LEU A 67 7.50 -3.69 -11.70
N ASN A 68 6.85 -4.58 -12.46
CA ASN A 68 7.00 -4.65 -13.92
C ASN A 68 6.06 -3.70 -14.69
N ASN A 69 5.08 -3.10 -14.02
CA ASN A 69 4.12 -2.17 -14.62
C ASN A 69 4.79 -0.84 -15.03
N LEU A 70 4.52 -0.37 -16.26
CA LEU A 70 5.10 0.86 -16.80
C LEU A 70 4.63 2.13 -16.08
N ILE A 71 3.38 2.17 -15.63
CA ILE A 71 2.81 3.29 -14.85
C ILE A 71 3.59 3.40 -13.53
N TRP A 72 3.77 2.26 -12.85
CA TRP A 72 4.49 2.20 -11.58
C TRP A 72 5.94 2.66 -11.69
N LYS A 73 6.65 2.21 -12.74
CA LYS A 73 8.04 2.62 -13.01
C LYS A 73 8.17 4.13 -13.17
N LYS A 74 7.20 4.78 -13.81
CA LYS A 74 7.16 6.24 -14.06
C LYS A 74 6.50 7.05 -12.94
N LEU A 75 6.17 6.46 -11.79
CA LEU A 75 5.61 7.22 -10.67
C LEU A 75 6.58 8.29 -10.16
N GLU A 76 6.04 9.47 -9.90
CA GLU A 76 6.75 10.62 -9.33
C GLU A 76 6.03 11.14 -8.11
N ILE A 77 6.68 12.05 -7.38
CA ILE A 77 6.04 12.79 -6.30
C ILE A 77 4.79 13.52 -6.82
N CYS A 78 3.75 13.57 -5.97
CA CYS A 78 2.44 14.13 -6.23
C CYS A 78 1.55 13.39 -7.25
N HIS A 79 1.99 12.26 -7.82
CA HIS A 79 1.08 11.45 -8.63
C HIS A 79 -0.06 10.89 -7.77
N ALA A 80 -1.28 11.14 -8.23
CA ALA A 80 -2.51 10.61 -7.68
C ALA A 80 -2.84 9.26 -8.31
N MET A 81 -3.32 8.32 -7.50
CA MET A 81 -3.63 6.97 -7.95
C MET A 81 -4.83 6.38 -7.22
N LYS A 82 -5.56 5.53 -7.95
CA LYS A 82 -6.50 4.56 -7.42
C LYS A 82 -5.78 3.21 -7.33
N LEU A 83 -5.87 2.58 -6.17
CA LEU A 83 -5.20 1.33 -5.84
C LEU A 83 -6.24 0.27 -5.49
N GLY A 84 -5.94 -0.96 -5.86
CA GLY A 84 -6.57 -2.14 -5.28
C GLY A 84 -5.52 -3.01 -4.61
N GLY A 85 -5.82 -3.52 -3.43
CA GLY A 85 -4.88 -4.31 -2.66
C GLY A 85 -5.31 -4.61 -1.24
N PHE A 86 -4.33 -4.79 -0.36
CA PHE A 86 -4.58 -5.21 1.03
C PHE A 86 -3.80 -4.33 2.00
N LYS A 87 -4.46 -3.92 3.08
CA LYS A 87 -3.77 -3.27 4.20
C LYS A 87 -3.03 -4.33 5.03
N VAL A 88 -1.74 -4.14 5.23
CA VAL A 88 -0.87 -5.01 6.02
C VAL A 88 -0.16 -4.19 7.09
N ALA A 89 0.50 -4.85 8.06
CA ALA A 89 1.18 -4.16 9.15
C ALA A 89 2.25 -3.15 8.65
N GLU A 90 2.94 -3.49 7.57
CA GLU A 90 4.02 -2.67 6.98
C GLU A 90 3.52 -1.54 6.07
N GLY A 91 2.25 -1.55 5.66
CA GLY A 91 1.78 -0.66 4.61
C GLY A 91 0.54 -1.14 3.85
N PHE A 92 0.45 -0.77 2.57
CA PHE A 92 -0.59 -1.20 1.65
C PHE A 92 0.03 -2.03 0.52
N GLN A 93 -0.27 -3.32 0.50
CA GLN A 93 0.17 -4.27 -0.53
C GLN A 93 -0.63 -4.05 -1.81
N ILE A 94 0.03 -3.67 -2.90
CA ILE A 94 -0.65 -3.32 -4.16
C ILE A 94 -0.78 -4.53 -5.09
N VAL A 95 -1.99 -4.71 -5.58
CA VAL A 95 -2.36 -5.69 -6.62
C VAL A 95 -2.67 -4.98 -7.93
N THR A 96 -3.40 -3.87 -7.88
CA THR A 96 -3.78 -3.07 -9.05
C THR A 96 -3.50 -1.58 -8.83
N VAL A 97 -3.12 -0.88 -9.90
CA VAL A 97 -2.80 0.56 -9.86
C VAL A 97 -3.31 1.25 -11.12
N HIS A 98 -3.96 2.40 -10.91
CA HIS A 98 -4.36 3.32 -11.96
C HIS A 98 -3.99 4.73 -11.54
N VAL A 99 -3.22 5.43 -12.37
CA VAL A 99 -3.00 6.87 -12.17
C VAL A 99 -4.29 7.59 -12.53
N ILE A 100 -4.68 8.54 -11.69
CA ILE A 100 -5.88 9.36 -11.85
C ILE A 100 -5.51 10.84 -11.74
N ASP A 101 -6.42 11.71 -12.17
CA ASP A 101 -6.27 13.14 -11.93
C ASP A 101 -6.53 13.49 -10.45
N ALA A 102 -5.89 14.55 -9.95
CA ALA A 102 -6.08 15.00 -8.57
C ALA A 102 -7.54 15.37 -8.25
N SER A 103 -8.30 15.84 -9.24
CA SER A 103 -9.74 16.12 -9.10
C SER A 103 -10.60 14.88 -8.86
N MET A 104 -10.10 13.69 -9.21
CA MET A 104 -10.79 12.42 -8.98
C MET A 104 -10.52 11.81 -7.60
N LEU A 105 -9.68 12.44 -6.79
CA LEU A 105 -9.41 12.00 -5.42
C LEU A 105 -10.60 12.29 -4.50
N PRO A 106 -10.79 11.51 -3.43
CA PRO A 106 -11.70 11.89 -2.36
C PRO A 106 -11.29 13.23 -1.75
N MET A 107 -12.26 13.99 -1.27
CA MET A 107 -12.06 15.35 -0.74
C MET A 107 -10.95 15.41 0.33
N SER A 108 -10.80 14.35 1.11
CA SER A 108 -9.79 14.20 2.16
C SER A 108 -8.34 14.18 1.65
N LEU A 109 -8.10 13.86 0.37
CA LEU A 109 -6.77 13.87 -0.26
C LEU A 109 -6.53 15.07 -1.20
N GLN A 110 -7.58 15.76 -1.64
CA GLN A 110 -7.45 16.83 -2.63
C GLN A 110 -6.58 18.00 -2.14
N SER A 111 -6.73 18.41 -0.87
CA SER A 111 -5.88 19.46 -0.29
C SER A 111 -4.40 19.08 -0.35
N PHE A 112 -4.06 17.85 0.08
CA PHE A 112 -2.68 17.37 0.04
C PHE A 112 -2.13 17.28 -1.38
N ALA A 113 -2.93 16.79 -2.34
CA ALA A 113 -2.53 16.72 -3.75
C ALA A 113 -2.25 18.12 -4.32
N GLY A 114 -3.13 19.09 -4.05
CA GLY A 114 -2.97 20.48 -4.46
C GLY A 114 -1.70 21.10 -3.88
N ASP A 115 -1.50 20.99 -2.56
CA ASP A 115 -0.32 21.52 -1.89
C ASP A 115 0.98 20.88 -2.39
N CYS A 116 0.95 19.56 -2.64
CA CYS A 116 2.09 18.84 -3.20
C CYS A 116 2.44 19.38 -4.60
N LEU A 117 1.45 19.56 -5.47
CA LEU A 117 1.67 20.07 -6.83
C LEU A 117 2.18 21.51 -6.83
N ILE A 118 1.64 22.38 -5.98
CA ILE A 118 2.11 23.76 -5.82
C ILE A 118 3.57 23.76 -5.37
N LYS A 119 3.91 22.96 -4.35
CA LYS A 119 5.28 22.84 -3.86
C LYS A 119 6.22 22.32 -4.96
N LYS A 120 5.82 21.27 -5.67
CA LYS A 120 6.57 20.70 -6.81
C LYS A 120 6.80 21.77 -7.90
N ALA A 121 5.80 22.59 -8.20
CA ALA A 121 5.91 23.67 -9.18
C ALA A 121 6.91 24.75 -8.74
N ILE A 122 6.88 25.17 -7.47
CA ILE A 122 7.82 26.16 -6.91
C ILE A 122 9.27 25.62 -6.93
N GLU A 123 9.46 24.33 -6.63
CA GLU A 123 10.78 23.70 -6.63
C GLU A 123 11.36 23.52 -8.04
N ILE A 124 10.52 23.37 -9.06
CA ILE A 124 10.93 23.16 -10.45
C ILE A 124 11.03 24.50 -11.22
N ALA A 125 10.23 25.49 -10.85
CA ALA A 125 10.29 26.83 -11.42
C ALA A 125 10.97 27.78 -10.42
N PRO A 126 12.31 27.90 -10.42
CA PRO A 126 12.91 29.09 -9.83
C PRO A 126 12.46 30.24 -10.71
N LEU A 127 11.51 31.03 -10.21
CA LEU A 127 11.16 32.40 -10.62
C LEU A 127 11.61 32.74 -12.05
N ALA A 128 10.72 32.51 -13.03
CA ALA A 128 10.83 33.25 -14.27
C ALA A 128 10.59 34.72 -13.91
N ASP A 129 11.65 35.53 -13.97
CA ASP A 129 11.58 37.00 -13.89
C ASP A 129 10.58 37.57 -14.91
#